data_AF-A0A7C6NV14-F1
#
_entry.id   AF-A0A7C6NV14-F1
#
_cell.length_a   1.000
_cell.length_b   1.000
_cell.length_c   1.000
_cell.angle_alpha   90.00
_cell.angle_beta   90.00
_cell.angle_gamma   90.00
#
_symmetry.space_group_name_H-M   'P 1'
#
loop_
_entity.id
_entity.type
_entity.pdbx_description
1 polymer ?
#
loop_
_entity_poly.entity_id
_entity_poly.type
_entity_poly.pdbx_seq_one_letter_code
_entity_poly.pdbx_strand_id
1 'polypeptide(L)'
;LVRAGDELETVPVERGVTDSIVAIADRDLKVTLPKNEIDQVQTVVQELPASLTAPIDKGQLLGKVVFTVNDKKVGEVPLVAAEDVKRAPKPWWFWVGLVFVLWLVGALITWDIRRRRRRMRLKRVTFRYRGPR
;
A
#
# COMPACT_ATOMS: atom_id res chain seq x y z
N LEU A 1 -10.51 27.81 -19.83
CA LEU A 1 -9.60 26.82 -20.43
C LEU A 1 -9.58 25.56 -19.58
N VAL A 2 -9.55 25.68 -18.24
CA VAL A 2 -9.67 24.54 -17.31
C VAL A 2 -10.58 24.93 -16.14
N ARG A 3 -11.42 24.01 -15.66
CA ARG A 3 -12.23 24.15 -14.44
C ARG A 3 -11.59 23.41 -13.28
N ALA A 4 -11.82 23.89 -12.06
CA ALA A 4 -11.52 23.18 -10.83
C ALA A 4 -12.23 21.82 -10.86
N GLY A 5 -11.46 20.75 -10.64
CA GLY A 5 -11.94 19.38 -10.73
C GLY A 5 -11.86 18.73 -12.12
N ASP A 6 -11.36 19.44 -13.15
CA ASP A 6 -11.04 18.77 -14.42
C ASP A 6 -9.87 17.79 -14.21
N GLU A 7 -10.06 16.57 -14.68
CA GLU A 7 -9.04 15.52 -14.71
C GLU A 7 -8.02 15.85 -15.80
N LEU A 8 -6.80 16.17 -15.40
CA LEU A 8 -5.76 16.59 -16.34
C LEU A 8 -4.78 15.46 -16.64
N GLU A 9 -4.39 14.70 -15.62
CA GLU A 9 -3.36 13.67 -15.77
C GLU A 9 -3.55 12.54 -14.75
N THR A 10 -3.19 11.32 -15.15
CA THR A 10 -3.14 10.16 -14.25
C THR A 10 -1.69 9.84 -13.95
N VAL A 11 -1.33 9.81 -12.67
CA VAL A 11 0.05 9.58 -12.23
C VAL A 11 0.13 8.24 -11.51
N PRO A 12 1.12 7.38 -11.82
CA PRO A 12 1.32 6.13 -11.09
C PRO A 12 1.81 6.41 -9.66
N VAL A 13 1.28 5.64 -8.71
CA VAL A 13 1.62 5.73 -7.28
C VAL A 13 2.32 4.46 -6.83
N GLU A 14 3.49 4.62 -6.24
CA GLU A 14 4.23 3.53 -5.62
C GLU A 14 3.80 3.30 -4.17
N ARG A 15 3.69 2.02 -3.78
CA ARG A 15 3.44 1.56 -2.40
C ARG A 15 2.11 2.02 -1.80
N GLY A 16 1.18 2.45 -2.65
CA GLY A 16 -0.20 2.76 -2.31
C GLY A 16 -1.06 1.52 -2.15
N VAL A 17 -2.26 1.70 -1.58
CA VAL A 17 -3.37 0.74 -1.71
C VAL A 17 -3.87 0.71 -3.16
N THR A 18 -3.72 1.82 -3.88
CA THR A 18 -4.04 1.99 -5.31
C THR A 18 -2.76 2.36 -6.06
N ASP A 19 -2.57 1.78 -7.25
CA ASP A 19 -1.34 1.92 -8.06
C ASP A 19 -1.33 3.19 -8.95
N SER A 20 -2.44 3.93 -8.99
CA SER A 20 -2.58 5.16 -9.76
C SER A 20 -3.47 6.16 -9.04
N ILE A 21 -3.25 7.45 -9.31
CA ILE A 21 -4.07 8.55 -8.80
C ILE A 21 -4.34 9.55 -9.91
N VAL A 22 -5.56 10.10 -9.92
CA VAL A 22 -5.94 11.16 -10.84
C VAL A 22 -5.54 12.52 -10.24
N ALA A 23 -4.79 13.30 -11.01
CA ALA A 23 -4.46 14.67 -10.70
C ALA A 23 -5.53 15.61 -11.29
N ILE A 24 -6.16 16.39 -10.42
CA ILE A 24 -7.20 17.35 -10.78
C ILE A 24 -6.69 18.78 -10.60
N ALA A 25 -7.25 19.71 -11.36
CA ALA A 25 -7.01 21.14 -11.15
C ALA A 25 -7.63 21.62 -9.82
N ASP A 26 -6.84 22.29 -8.98
CA ASP A 26 -7.31 22.91 -7.72
C ASP A 26 -8.22 24.13 -7.96
N ARG A 27 -8.03 24.84 -9.08
CA ARG A 27 -8.70 26.11 -9.36
C ARG A 27 -9.09 26.29 -10.82
N ASP A 28 -10.15 27.06 -11.04
CA ASP A 28 -10.58 27.52 -12.36
C ASP A 28 -9.51 28.44 -12.98
N LEU A 29 -9.04 28.11 -14.19
CA LEU A 29 -8.20 29.01 -15.00
C LEU A 29 -8.96 29.47 -16.25
N LYS A 30 -9.38 30.74 -16.20
CA LYS A 30 -9.98 31.46 -17.31
C LYS A 30 -9.00 32.53 -17.78
N VAL A 31 -8.28 32.23 -18.85
CA VAL A 31 -7.41 33.21 -19.52
C VAL A 31 -8.16 33.77 -20.72
N THR A 32 -8.18 35.09 -20.85
CA THR A 32 -8.75 35.78 -22.01
C THR A 32 -7.63 35.96 -23.04
N LEU A 33 -7.62 35.11 -24.06
CA LEU A 33 -6.65 35.16 -25.15
C LEU A 33 -7.28 35.84 -26.39
N PRO A 34 -6.53 36.65 -27.14
CA PRO A 34 -6.99 37.15 -28.43
C PRO A 34 -7.21 35.98 -29.39
N LYS A 35 -8.23 36.08 -30.26
CA LYS A 35 -8.73 34.99 -31.13
C LYS A 35 -7.65 34.31 -31.99
N ASN A 36 -6.55 35.02 -32.25
CA ASN A 36 -5.42 34.57 -33.06
C ASN A 36 -4.38 33.71 -32.29
N GLU A 37 -4.46 33.70 -30.95
CA GLU A 37 -3.53 32.99 -30.06
C GLU A 37 -4.16 31.74 -29.42
N ILE A 38 -5.44 31.47 -29.69
CA ILE A 38 -6.16 30.31 -29.15
C ILE A 38 -5.60 28.99 -29.72
N ASP A 39 -5.18 29.00 -30.99
CA ASP A 39 -4.64 27.81 -31.67
C ASP A 39 -3.19 27.47 -31.27
N GLN A 40 -2.48 28.38 -30.58
CA GLN A 40 -1.07 28.21 -30.19
C GLN A 40 -0.87 27.97 -28.68
N VAL A 41 -1.94 27.64 -27.95
CA VAL A 41 -1.85 27.32 -26.52
C VAL A 41 -1.10 26.01 -26.34
N GLN A 42 0.11 26.08 -25.80
CA GLN A 42 0.87 24.92 -25.38
C GLN A 42 0.70 24.72 -23.87
N THR A 43 0.18 23.56 -23.50
CA THR A 43 0.07 23.13 -22.10
C THR A 43 1.38 22.46 -21.71
N VAL A 44 2.15 23.08 -20.82
CA VAL A 44 3.40 22.52 -20.31
C VAL A 44 3.18 22.12 -18.86
N VAL A 45 3.10 20.81 -18.61
CA VAL A 45 3.06 20.27 -17.25
C VAL A 45 4.44 20.46 -16.63
N GLN A 46 4.55 21.31 -15.60
CA GLN A 46 5.80 21.52 -14.86
C GLN A 46 5.68 20.84 -13.49
N GLU A 47 6.81 20.35 -12.98
CA GLU A 47 6.89 19.85 -11.60
C GLU A 47 5.98 18.66 -11.26
N LEU A 48 5.52 17.87 -12.25
CA LEU A 48 4.82 16.62 -11.99
C LEU A 48 5.84 15.46 -11.92
N PRO A 49 6.01 14.80 -10.76
CA PRO A 49 6.90 13.65 -10.64
C PRO A 49 6.41 12.49 -11.50
N ALA A 50 7.33 11.78 -12.17
CA ALA A 50 6.98 10.60 -12.96
C ALA A 50 6.38 9.46 -12.11
N SER A 51 6.70 9.43 -10.82
CA SER A 51 6.09 8.53 -9.85
C SER A 51 5.91 9.21 -8.50
N LEU A 52 4.76 8.98 -7.87
CA LEU A 52 4.44 9.51 -6.54
C LEU A 52 4.54 8.40 -5.49
N THR A 53 5.06 8.69 -4.30
CA THR A 53 5.16 7.69 -3.21
C THR A 53 4.03 7.89 -2.20
N ALA A 54 3.29 6.84 -1.87
CA ALA A 54 2.28 6.87 -0.81
C ALA A 54 2.91 7.09 0.59
N PRO A 55 2.22 7.75 1.55
CA PRO A 55 0.81 8.16 1.52
C PRO A 55 0.57 9.48 0.78
N ILE A 56 -0.54 9.55 0.04
CA ILE A 56 -1.00 10.78 -0.63
C ILE A 56 -2.38 11.13 -0.08
N ASP A 57 -2.54 12.34 0.42
CA ASP A 57 -3.84 12.83 0.91
C ASP A 57 -4.64 13.48 -0.21
N LYS A 58 -5.98 13.38 -0.13
CA LYS A 58 -6.86 14.10 -1.04
C LYS A 58 -6.59 15.61 -0.95
N GLY A 59 -6.40 16.26 -2.09
CA GLY A 59 -6.05 17.68 -2.15
C GLY A 59 -4.56 17.97 -1.95
N GLN A 60 -3.71 16.95 -1.81
CA GLN A 60 -2.26 17.16 -1.76
C GLN A 60 -1.75 17.70 -3.09
N LEU A 61 -0.91 18.73 -3.02
CA LEU A 61 -0.28 19.34 -4.19
C LEU A 61 0.72 18.35 -4.81
N LEU A 62 0.42 17.94 -6.05
CA LEU A 62 1.22 16.97 -6.81
C LEU A 62 2.21 17.65 -7.76
N GLY A 63 1.87 18.86 -8.23
CA GLY A 63 2.65 19.61 -9.21
C GLY A 63 1.92 20.85 -9.69
N LYS A 64 2.38 21.46 -10.80
CA LYS A 64 1.79 22.68 -11.37
C LYS A 64 1.77 22.63 -12.89
N VAL A 65 0.61 22.80 -13.50
CA VAL A 65 0.55 22.99 -14.95
C VAL A 65 0.73 24.47 -15.27
N VAL A 66 1.70 24.77 -16.14
CA VAL A 66 1.95 26.13 -16.63
C VAL A 66 1.51 26.20 -18.09
N PHE A 67 0.57 27.10 -18.36
CA PHE A 67 0.11 27.36 -19.71
C PHE A 67 0.98 28.45 -20.34
N THR A 68 1.59 28.15 -21.48
CA THR A 68 2.44 29.08 -22.24
C THR A 68 1.86 29.33 -23.62
N VAL A 69 1.84 30.59 -24.04
CA VAL A 69 1.43 31.02 -25.38
C VAL A 69 2.54 31.93 -25.90
N ASN A 70 3.07 31.66 -27.09
CA ASN A 70 4.15 32.46 -27.70
C ASN A 70 5.34 32.67 -26.75
N ASP A 71 5.79 31.62 -26.06
CA ASP A 71 6.85 31.65 -25.02
C ASP A 71 6.58 32.55 -23.80
N LYS A 72 5.36 33.07 -23.64
CA LYS A 72 4.93 33.82 -22.45
C LYS A 72 4.06 32.95 -21.56
N LYS A 73 4.37 32.94 -20.26
CA LYS A 73 3.55 32.30 -19.22
C LYS A 73 2.24 33.05 -19.09
N VAL A 74 1.12 32.39 -19.38
CA VAL A 74 -0.22 33.00 -19.36
C VAL A 74 -1.02 32.62 -18.12
N GLY A 75 -0.65 31.53 -17.47
CA GLY A 75 -1.26 31.13 -16.21
C GLY A 75 -0.62 29.87 -15.64
N GLU A 76 -0.73 29.72 -14.32
CA GLU A 76 -0.32 28.53 -13.59
C GLU A 76 -1.51 27.97 -12.81
N VAL A 77 -1.64 26.65 -12.81
CA VAL A 77 -2.69 25.93 -12.07
C VAL A 77 -2.03 24.85 -11.22
N PRO A 78 -2.17 24.91 -9.89
CA PRO A 78 -1.74 23.81 -9.04
C PRO A 78 -2.59 22.56 -9.30
N LEU A 79 -1.92 21.42 -9.46
CA LEU A 79 -2.53 20.10 -9.54
C LEU A 79 -2.59 19.48 -8.16
N VAL A 80 -3.74 18.93 -7.80
CA VAL A 80 -3.96 18.26 -6.53
C VAL A 80 -4.50 16.85 -6.74
N ALA A 81 -4.26 15.97 -5.77
CA ALA A 81 -4.77 14.61 -5.75
C ALA A 81 -6.31 14.58 -5.63
N ALA A 82 -6.98 13.84 -6.53
CA ALA A 82 -8.43 13.66 -6.49
C ALA A 82 -8.91 12.82 -5.28
N GLU A 83 -8.10 11.84 -4.89
CA GLU A 83 -8.43 10.82 -3.88
C GLU A 83 -7.30 10.64 -2.87
N ASP A 84 -7.57 9.94 -1.75
CA ASP A 84 -6.57 9.57 -0.77
C ASP A 84 -5.97 8.18 -1.08
N VAL A 85 -4.65 8.10 -1.25
CA VAL A 85 -3.92 6.84 -1.44
C VAL A 85 -3.12 6.53 -0.19
N LYS A 86 -3.66 5.64 0.64
CA LYS A 86 -3.01 5.17 1.87
C LYS A 86 -1.91 4.16 1.56
N ARG A 87 -1.00 3.97 2.52
CA ARG A 87 0.06 2.95 2.45
C ARG A 87 -0.54 1.56 2.58
N ALA A 88 -0.09 0.60 1.76
CA ALA A 88 -0.50 -0.79 1.90
C ALA A 88 -0.14 -1.34 3.31
N PRO A 89 -1.10 -1.88 4.08
CA PRO A 89 -0.82 -2.40 5.41
C PRO A 89 0.03 -3.67 5.32
N LYS A 90 1.11 -3.72 6.12
CA LYS A 90 1.92 -4.93 6.21
C LYS A 90 1.16 -5.99 7.03
N PRO A 91 0.92 -7.19 6.48
CA PRO A 91 0.09 -8.17 7.15
C PRO A 91 0.79 -8.76 8.38
N TRP A 92 0.35 -8.37 9.57
CA TRP A 92 0.92 -8.84 10.84
C TRP A 92 0.56 -10.30 11.16
N TRP A 93 -0.52 -10.83 10.58
CA TRP A 93 -0.97 -12.21 10.76
C TRP A 93 0.07 -13.27 10.35
N PHE A 94 1.03 -12.92 9.50
CA PHE A 94 2.15 -13.81 9.14
C PHE A 94 2.96 -14.25 10.37
N TRP A 95 3.12 -13.36 11.36
CA TRP A 95 3.83 -13.67 12.61
C TRP A 95 2.97 -14.50 13.57
N VAL A 96 1.66 -14.25 13.58
CA VAL A 96 0.71 -15.00 14.42
C VAL A 96 0.62 -16.47 13.97
N GLY A 97 0.58 -16.71 12.65
CA GLY A 97 0.61 -18.06 12.09
C GLY A 97 1.87 -18.85 12.48
N LEU A 98 3.04 -18.20 12.45
CA LEU A 98 4.32 -18.83 12.84
C LEU A 98 4.33 -19.28 14.31
N VAL A 99 3.82 -18.43 15.22
CA VAL A 99 3.75 -18.74 16.66
C VAL A 99 2.76 -19.87 16.94
N PHE A 100 1.63 -19.91 16.23
CA PHE A 100 0.63 -20.97 16.38
C PHE A 100 1.19 -22.35 15.97
N VAL A 101 1.97 -22.41 14.89
CA VAL A 101 2.65 -23.65 14.45
C VAL A 101 3.68 -24.10 15.48
N LEU A 102 4.51 -23.20 16.00
CA LEU A 102 5.47 -23.52 17.07
C LEU A 102 4.78 -24.02 18.34
N TRP A 103 3.65 -23.41 18.70
CA TRP A 103 2.83 -23.84 19.84
C TRP A 103 2.23 -25.24 19.64
N LEU A 104 1.68 -25.54 18.46
CA LEU A 104 1.16 -26.87 18.10
C LEU A 104 2.26 -27.94 18.14
N VAL A 105 3.45 -27.65 17.60
CA VAL A 105 4.58 -28.58 17.61
C VAL A 105 5.06 -28.84 19.05
N GLY A 106 5.19 -27.80 19.88
CA GLY A 106 5.52 -27.95 21.30
C GLY A 106 4.47 -28.77 22.07
N ALA A 107 3.18 -28.57 21.79
CA ALA A 107 2.11 -29.35 22.38
C ALA A 107 2.17 -30.84 21.98
N LEU A 108 2.50 -31.15 20.72
CA LEU A 108 2.66 -32.52 20.24
C LEU A 108 3.86 -33.23 20.90
N ILE A 109 5.00 -32.54 21.03
CA ILE A 109 6.21 -33.09 21.66
C ILE A 109 5.94 -33.41 23.14
N THR A 110 5.34 -32.47 23.88
CA THR A 110 5.03 -32.67 25.31
C THR A 110 3.95 -33.72 25.53
N TRP A 111 3.00 -33.87 24.60
CA TRP A 111 1.99 -34.92 24.62
C TRP A 111 2.60 -36.31 24.36
N ASP A 112 3.53 -36.46 23.40
CA ASP A 112 4.20 -37.74 23.14
C ASP A 112 5.06 -38.20 24.33
N ILE A 113 5.79 -37.28 24.98
CA ILE A 113 6.59 -37.58 26.17
C ILE A 113 5.70 -38.08 27.32
N ARG A 114 4.54 -37.44 27.53
CA ARG A 114 3.58 -37.84 28.57
C ARG A 114 2.91 -39.18 28.22
N ARG A 115 2.65 -39.43 26.94
CA ARG A 115 2.05 -40.67 26.42
C ARG A 115 3.02 -41.86 26.52
N ARG A 116 4.29 -41.68 26.20
CA ARG A 116 5.33 -42.74 26.30
C ARG A 116 5.63 -43.14 27.76
N ARG A 117 5.56 -42.21 28.72
CA ARG A 117 5.80 -42.52 30.15
C ARG A 117 4.76 -43.45 30.78
N ARG A 118 3.56 -43.59 30.22
CA ARG A 118 2.52 -44.50 30.75
C ARG A 118 2.71 -45.97 30.38
N ARG A 119 3.52 -46.30 29.35
CA ARG A 119 3.73 -47.70 28.93
C ARG A 119 4.83 -48.45 29.71
N MET A 120 5.62 -47.78 30.54
CA MET A 120 6.78 -48.40 31.22
C MET A 120 6.57 -48.73 32.72
N ARG A 121 5.33 -48.67 33.23
CA ARG A 121 5.04 -49.02 34.64
C ARG A 121 4.42 -50.41 34.87
N LEU A 122 4.12 -51.17 33.81
CA LEU A 122 3.50 -52.51 33.93
C LEU A 122 4.45 -53.71 33.69
N LYS A 123 5.74 -53.47 33.41
CA LYS A 123 6.72 -54.54 33.13
C LYS A 123 7.59 -54.95 34.34
N ARG A 124 7.21 -54.59 35.57
CA ARG A 124 7.98 -54.92 36.77
C ARG A 124 7.29 -55.89 37.74
N VAL A 125 6.19 -56.53 37.34
CA VAL A 125 5.40 -57.41 38.23
C VAL A 125 5.20 -58.79 37.60
N THR A 126 6.29 -59.50 37.32
CA THR A 126 6.27 -60.97 37.22
C THR A 126 7.68 -61.52 37.45
N PHE A 127 8.12 -61.55 38.71
CA PHE A 127 9.15 -62.49 39.15
C PHE A 127 8.77 -62.96 40.55
N ARG A 128 7.90 -63.97 40.63
CA ARG A 128 7.60 -64.69 41.87
C ARG A 128 8.45 -65.96 41.85
N TYR A 129 9.46 -65.97 42.70
CA TYR A 129 10.34 -67.09 43.01
C TYR A 129 9.51 -68.31 43.45
N ARG A 130 9.77 -69.49 42.88
CA ARG A 130 9.23 -70.78 43.30
C ARG A 130 10.38 -71.58 43.92
N GLY A 131 10.42 -71.65 45.26
CA GLY A 131 11.37 -72.48 46.00
C GLY A 131 10.96 -73.97 45.98
N PRO A 132 11.92 -74.90 46.11
CA PRO A 132 11.67 -76.34 45.91
C PRO A 132 11.06 -77.02 47.14
N ARG A 133 10.43 -78.17 46.92
CA ARG A 133 9.99 -79.12 47.96
C ARG A 133 11.12 -80.05 48.35
#